data_AF-A0A9J6DJY6-F1
#
_entry.id   AF-A0A9J6DJY6-F1
#
_cell.length_a   1.000
_cell.length_b   1.000
_cell.length_c   1.000
_cell.angle_alpha   90.00
_cell.angle_beta   90.00
_cell.angle_gamma   90.00
#
_symmetry.space_group_name_H-M   'P 1'
#
loop_
_entity.id
_entity.type
_entity.pdbx_description
1 polymer ?
#
loop_
_entity_poly.entity_id
_entity_poly.type
_entity_poly.pdbx_seq_one_letter_code
_entity_poly.pdbx_strand_id
1 'polypeptide(L)'
;MLARAWGRVKDETIANCFRACGFIPSGADDDASCTVGEEDTSELDVDGLLPALGDVPFEEYIATDSSLETCGALSDAEIVEMVRPSEPSHETEHLSELCLALVRCVGALAVESALQAQLLAAGSLFHLLLSAFHYDYTLREGGVESALETNQQEVANRLAEESITACARLAGLDEACPPNAAARSALSALLTPYLARKLGVLPAPELLRILTANTENPYLLWDNATRAELREYLREQQRSVVRSGECDESYGANFVYSAHKEELVVGEIFVRIYNEQPTFPLENPRQFALDLLDFVGSQAQYLHSARSLDDNNVGQASGGIQRVAQTEQALQALHNVLRNNPGQCAHKS
;
A
#
# COMPACT_ATOMS: atom_id res chain seq x y z
N MET A 1 9.12 27.19 -5.71
CA MET A 1 10.45 27.31 -6.34
C MET A 1 10.53 26.64 -7.71
N LEU A 2 9.89 25.49 -7.92
CA LEU A 2 9.82 24.79 -9.22
C LEU A 2 9.20 25.61 -10.38
N ALA A 3 8.10 26.34 -10.14
CA ALA A 3 7.46 27.14 -11.19
C ALA A 3 8.33 28.31 -11.72
N ARG A 4 9.23 28.87 -10.89
CA ARG A 4 10.18 29.91 -11.31
C ARG A 4 11.37 29.35 -12.08
N ALA A 5 11.73 28.09 -11.83
CA ALA A 5 12.78 27.39 -12.58
C ALA A 5 12.32 27.05 -14.00
N TRP A 6 11.04 26.65 -14.15
CA TRP A 6 10.46 26.30 -15.44
C TRP A 6 10.31 27.51 -16.38
N GLY A 7 10.00 28.70 -15.85
CA GLY A 7 9.89 29.92 -16.66
C GLY A 7 11.21 30.45 -17.25
N ARG A 8 12.36 29.83 -16.92
CA ARG A 8 13.69 30.19 -17.46
C ARG A 8 14.18 29.23 -18.54
N VAL A 9 13.47 28.12 -18.76
CA VAL A 9 13.83 27.13 -19.78
C VAL A 9 13.39 27.69 -21.13
N LYS A 10 14.34 27.84 -22.06
CA LYS A 10 14.07 28.29 -23.42
C LYS A 10 13.57 27.10 -24.26
N ASP A 11 12.73 27.38 -25.25
CA ASP A 11 12.20 26.35 -26.15
C ASP A 11 13.32 25.57 -26.87
N GLU A 12 14.45 26.23 -27.13
CA GLU A 12 15.67 25.63 -27.71
C GLU A 12 16.29 24.57 -26.78
N THR A 13 16.29 24.81 -25.46
CA THR A 13 16.79 23.85 -24.48
C THR A 13 15.92 22.60 -24.46
N ILE A 14 14.59 22.79 -24.52
CA ILE A 14 13.63 21.69 -24.60
C ILE A 14 13.85 20.90 -25.89
N ALA A 15 13.97 21.59 -27.04
CA ALA A 15 14.20 20.96 -28.33
C ALA A 15 15.54 20.20 -28.40
N ASN A 16 16.59 20.70 -27.74
CA ASN A 16 17.87 20.01 -27.64
C ASN A 16 17.81 18.78 -26.74
N CYS A 17 17.04 18.82 -25.65
CA CYS A 17 16.78 17.63 -24.84
C CYS A 17 16.01 16.56 -25.62
N PHE A 18 15.00 16.94 -26.41
CA PHE A 18 14.29 15.99 -27.28
C PHE A 18 15.22 15.39 -28.36
N ARG A 19 16.12 16.19 -28.94
CA ARG A 19 17.14 15.70 -29.87
C ARG A 19 18.16 14.77 -29.21
N ALA A 20 18.62 15.08 -28.00
CA ALA A 20 19.51 14.21 -27.23
C ALA A 20 18.84 12.87 -26.87
N CYS A 21 17.52 12.85 -26.74
CA CYS A 21 16.71 11.63 -26.58
C CYS A 21 16.30 10.98 -27.91
N GLY A 22 16.86 11.41 -29.05
CA GLY A 22 16.65 10.79 -30.36
C GLY A 22 15.35 11.19 -31.08
N PHE A 23 14.60 12.16 -30.56
CA PHE A 23 13.41 12.68 -31.25
C PHE A 23 13.82 13.78 -32.24
N ILE A 24 13.79 13.44 -33.52
CA ILE A 24 14.09 14.36 -34.63
C ILE A 24 12.74 14.85 -35.22
N PRO A 25 12.53 16.17 -35.39
CA PRO A 25 11.35 16.67 -36.09
C PRO A 25 11.36 16.16 -37.53
N SER A 26 10.22 15.64 -37.99
CA SER A 26 10.06 15.13 -39.36
C SER A 26 10.42 16.20 -40.40
N GLY A 27 11.57 16.03 -41.07
CA GLY A 27 12.02 16.89 -42.17
C GLY A 27 13.33 17.68 -41.95
N ALA A 28 14.15 17.36 -40.93
CA ALA A 28 15.48 17.95 -40.77
C ALA A 28 16.58 16.99 -41.27
N ASP A 29 17.35 17.42 -42.26
CA ASP A 29 18.51 16.71 -42.80
C ASP A 29 19.67 16.62 -41.78
N ASP A 30 20.42 15.52 -41.83
CA ASP A 30 21.40 15.00 -40.86
C ASP A 30 22.71 15.81 -40.69
N ASP A 31 22.81 17.05 -41.14
CA ASP A 31 24.05 17.83 -41.09
C ASP A 31 23.91 19.10 -40.24
N ALA A 32 24.12 18.99 -38.93
CA ALA A 32 24.39 20.15 -38.09
C ALA A 32 25.33 19.81 -36.91
N SER A 33 26.61 20.17 -37.08
CA SER A 33 27.63 20.20 -36.03
C SER A 33 27.20 21.06 -34.84
N CYS A 34 27.38 20.56 -33.63
CA CYS A 34 27.12 21.28 -32.39
C CYS A 34 28.08 22.48 -32.24
N THR A 35 27.57 23.71 -32.36
CA THR A 35 28.29 24.93 -31.97
C THR A 35 27.97 25.25 -30.51
N VAL A 36 28.98 25.16 -29.64
CA VAL A 36 28.88 25.56 -28.23
C VAL A 36 28.96 27.08 -28.15
N GLY A 37 27.93 27.71 -27.57
CA GLY A 37 27.91 29.15 -27.29
C GLY A 37 28.72 29.49 -26.04
N GLU A 38 29.39 30.64 -26.10
CA GLU A 38 30.35 31.20 -25.13
C GLU A 38 29.78 31.27 -23.69
N GLU A 39 30.50 30.69 -22.72
CA GLU A 39 30.28 30.90 -21.29
C GLU A 39 31.14 32.07 -20.79
N ASP A 40 30.54 32.96 -20.00
CA ASP A 40 31.16 34.07 -19.28
C ASP A 40 32.31 33.58 -18.39
N THR A 41 33.55 33.81 -18.80
CA THR A 41 34.75 33.58 -17.98
C THR A 41 35.04 34.80 -17.13
N SER A 42 34.55 34.82 -15.89
CA SER A 42 35.10 35.71 -14.87
C SER A 42 36.55 35.28 -14.58
N GLU A 43 37.49 36.11 -15.05
CA GLU A 43 38.95 36.09 -14.88
C GLU A 43 39.48 35.14 -13.79
N LEU A 44 39.89 33.94 -14.21
CA LEU A 44 40.86 33.14 -13.49
C LEU A 44 42.24 33.69 -13.83
N ASP A 45 43.02 34.06 -12.82
CA ASP A 45 44.40 34.55 -12.97
C ASP A 45 45.34 33.42 -13.42
N VAL A 46 45.32 33.17 -14.74
CA VAL A 46 46.09 32.12 -15.41
C VAL A 46 47.60 32.34 -15.29
N ASP A 47 48.05 33.59 -15.13
CA ASP A 47 49.47 33.95 -15.06
C ASP A 47 50.14 33.49 -13.75
N GLY A 48 49.35 33.26 -12.69
CA GLY A 48 49.82 32.70 -11.42
C GLY A 48 49.97 31.18 -11.38
N LEU A 49 49.32 30.46 -12.31
CA LEU A 49 49.26 28.99 -12.31
C LEU A 49 50.29 28.32 -13.23
N LEU A 50 50.81 29.05 -14.24
CA LEU A 50 51.81 28.53 -15.17
C LEU A 50 53.12 28.02 -14.53
N PRO A 51 53.63 28.57 -13.40
CA PRO A 51 54.86 28.05 -12.80
C PRO A 51 54.69 26.71 -12.07
N ALA A 52 53.45 26.32 -11.74
CA ALA A 52 53.14 25.12 -10.95
C ALA A 52 52.82 23.89 -11.82
N LEU A 53 52.42 24.11 -13.06
CA LEU A 53 52.24 23.08 -14.08
C LEU A 53 53.49 23.13 -14.96
N GLY A 54 54.47 22.27 -14.67
CA GLY A 54 55.63 22.10 -15.58
C GLY A 54 55.16 21.84 -17.02
N ASP A 55 56.04 22.04 -18.01
CA ASP A 55 55.77 21.77 -19.43
C ASP A 55 55.42 20.28 -19.66
N VAL A 56 54.18 19.92 -19.38
CA VAL A 56 53.60 18.62 -19.72
C VAL A 56 52.96 18.80 -21.10
N PRO A 57 53.46 18.12 -22.13
CA PRO A 57 52.84 18.18 -23.46
C PRO A 57 51.39 17.70 -23.38
N PHE A 58 50.51 18.39 -24.11
CA PHE A 58 49.06 18.17 -24.11
C PHE A 58 48.68 16.71 -24.41
N GLU A 59 49.49 16.03 -25.20
CA GLU A 59 49.34 14.61 -25.54
C GLU A 59 49.42 13.69 -24.31
N GLU A 60 50.20 14.04 -23.30
CA GLU A 60 50.33 13.27 -22.05
C GLU A 60 49.10 13.46 -21.15
N TYR A 61 48.50 14.64 -21.17
CA TYR A 61 47.23 14.93 -20.47
C TYR A 61 46.05 14.16 -21.08
N ILE A 62 45.93 14.13 -22.41
CA ILE A 62 44.87 13.35 -23.09
C ILE A 62 45.03 11.86 -22.81
N ALA A 63 46.27 11.37 -22.77
CA ALA A 63 46.52 9.96 -22.57
C ALA A 63 46.33 9.50 -21.11
N THR A 64 46.13 10.41 -20.14
CA THR A 64 46.12 10.08 -18.71
C THR A 64 44.96 9.13 -18.35
N ASP A 65 43.80 9.26 -18.99
CA ASP A 65 42.63 8.40 -18.75
C ASP A 65 42.55 7.19 -19.69
N SER A 66 43.46 7.07 -20.67
CA SER A 66 43.40 5.99 -21.66
C SER A 66 43.78 4.61 -21.12
N SER A 67 44.20 4.53 -19.84
CA SER A 67 44.55 3.29 -19.13
C SER A 67 43.52 2.85 -18.09
N LEU A 68 42.41 3.58 -17.92
CA LEU A 68 41.31 3.18 -17.05
C LEU A 68 40.40 2.19 -17.77
N GLU A 69 40.20 1.01 -17.18
CA GLU A 69 39.19 0.05 -17.64
C GLU A 69 37.80 0.66 -17.47
N THR A 70 37.20 1.10 -18.57
CA THR A 70 35.78 1.46 -18.60
C THR A 70 34.95 0.19 -18.80
N CYS A 71 33.82 0.09 -18.11
CA CYS A 71 32.84 -0.96 -18.40
C CYS A 71 32.50 -0.85 -19.89
N GLY A 72 32.68 -1.95 -20.65
CA GLY A 72 32.52 -1.94 -22.11
C GLY A 72 31.18 -1.32 -22.53
N ALA A 73 31.18 -0.64 -23.67
CA ALA A 73 29.96 -0.09 -24.24
C ALA A 73 28.96 -1.23 -24.50
N LEU A 74 27.91 -1.30 -23.70
CA LEU A 74 26.79 -2.20 -23.93
C LEU A 74 26.19 -1.84 -25.29
N SER A 75 26.09 -2.83 -26.17
CA SER A 75 25.43 -2.67 -27.45
C SER A 75 23.94 -2.42 -27.25
N ASP A 76 23.29 -1.73 -28.20
CA ASP A 76 21.84 -1.51 -28.18
C ASP A 76 21.07 -2.83 -28.04
N ALA A 77 21.61 -3.94 -28.54
CA ALA A 77 21.04 -5.28 -28.37
C ALA A 77 21.09 -5.77 -26.91
N GLU A 78 22.22 -5.56 -26.22
CA GLU A 78 22.38 -5.92 -24.79
C GLU A 78 21.50 -5.03 -23.90
N ILE A 79 21.37 -3.75 -24.24
CA ILE A 79 20.46 -2.83 -23.53
C ILE A 79 19.00 -3.28 -23.72
N VAL A 80 18.60 -3.66 -24.94
CA VAL A 80 17.26 -4.18 -25.23
C VAL A 80 17.00 -5.52 -24.54
N GLU A 81 18.01 -6.38 -24.41
CA GLU A 81 17.92 -7.65 -23.68
C GLU A 81 17.79 -7.44 -22.17
N MET A 82 18.48 -6.45 -21.59
CA MET A 82 18.33 -6.07 -20.19
C MET A 82 16.98 -5.43 -19.86
N VAL A 83 16.33 -4.78 -20.85
CA VAL A 83 15.04 -4.09 -20.68
C VAL A 83 13.85 -4.97 -21.10
N ARG A 84 14.05 -6.00 -21.92
CA ARG A 84 13.01 -6.97 -22.23
C ARG A 84 12.63 -7.71 -20.94
N PRO A 85 11.35 -7.74 -20.54
CA PRO A 85 10.91 -8.78 -19.61
C PRO A 85 11.29 -10.10 -20.28
N SER A 86 12.05 -10.94 -19.56
CA SER A 86 12.40 -12.29 -19.99
C SER A 86 11.19 -12.92 -20.67
N GLU A 87 11.33 -13.40 -21.91
CA GLU A 87 10.28 -14.16 -22.59
C GLU A 87 9.67 -15.14 -21.58
N PRO A 88 8.33 -15.26 -21.49
CA PRO A 88 7.73 -16.15 -20.53
C PRO A 88 8.28 -17.53 -20.83
N SER A 89 9.19 -18.02 -19.98
CA SER A 89 9.59 -19.40 -20.05
C SER A 89 8.31 -20.20 -19.94
N HIS A 90 8.08 -21.19 -20.81
CA HIS A 90 6.90 -22.06 -20.74
C HIS A 90 6.69 -22.65 -19.33
N GLU A 91 7.72 -22.68 -18.49
CA GLU A 91 7.65 -23.01 -17.06
C GLU A 91 6.76 -22.05 -16.23
N THR A 92 6.72 -20.75 -16.56
CA THR A 92 5.92 -19.74 -15.84
C THR A 92 4.41 -19.80 -16.17
N GLU A 93 4.04 -20.16 -17.40
CA GLU A 93 2.64 -20.34 -17.81
C GLU A 93 1.98 -21.46 -16.99
N HIS A 94 2.60 -22.64 -16.96
CA HIS A 94 2.09 -23.80 -16.23
C HIS A 94 2.06 -23.56 -14.71
N LEU A 95 3.02 -22.80 -14.18
CA LEU A 95 3.04 -22.45 -12.76
C LEU A 95 1.84 -21.57 -12.38
N SER A 96 1.44 -20.64 -13.25
CA SER A 96 0.33 -19.74 -12.99
C SER A 96 -1.04 -20.42 -13.03
N GLU A 97 -1.24 -21.35 -13.98
CA GLU A 97 -2.43 -22.19 -14.04
C GLU A 97 -2.54 -23.12 -12.83
N LEU A 98 -1.40 -23.68 -12.41
CA LEU A 98 -1.34 -24.49 -11.19
C LEU A 98 -1.72 -23.67 -9.96
N CYS A 99 -1.18 -22.47 -9.80
CA CYS A 99 -1.54 -21.57 -8.70
C CYS A 99 -3.05 -21.26 -8.70
N LEU A 100 -3.63 -20.98 -9.86
CA LEU A 100 -5.07 -20.74 -10.00
C LEU A 100 -5.90 -21.97 -9.61
N ALA A 101 -5.50 -23.16 -10.06
CA ALA A 101 -6.16 -24.42 -9.71
C ALA A 101 -6.06 -24.70 -8.19
N LEU A 102 -4.91 -24.43 -7.57
CA LEU A 102 -4.70 -24.59 -6.14
C LEU A 102 -5.60 -23.65 -5.33
N VAL A 103 -5.66 -22.37 -5.69
CA VAL A 103 -6.52 -21.39 -5.00
C VAL A 103 -8.00 -21.78 -5.09
N ARG A 104 -8.46 -22.22 -6.27
CA ARG A 104 -9.82 -22.74 -6.44
C ARG A 104 -10.07 -24.00 -5.62
N CYS A 105 -9.08 -24.88 -5.52
CA CYS A 105 -9.14 -26.08 -4.68
C CYS A 105 -9.30 -25.69 -3.20
N VAL A 106 -8.51 -24.74 -2.69
CA VAL A 106 -8.66 -24.21 -1.33
C VAL A 106 -10.09 -23.69 -1.11
N GLY A 107 -10.61 -22.90 -2.04
CA GLY A 107 -11.99 -22.42 -1.99
C GLY A 107 -13.05 -23.52 -2.05
N ALA A 108 -12.82 -24.62 -2.77
CA ALA A 108 -13.75 -25.75 -2.85
C ALA A 108 -13.74 -26.61 -1.58
N LEU A 109 -12.55 -26.83 -0.99
CA LEU A 109 -12.38 -27.59 0.25
C LEU A 109 -12.92 -26.83 1.47
N ALA A 110 -13.05 -25.51 1.38
CA ALA A 110 -13.59 -24.67 2.46
C ALA A 110 -15.08 -24.91 2.78
N VAL A 111 -15.79 -25.76 2.03
CA VAL A 111 -17.17 -26.18 2.33
C VAL A 111 -17.23 -27.10 3.57
N GLU A 112 -16.13 -27.75 3.94
CA GLU A 112 -16.05 -28.64 5.09
C GLU A 112 -15.25 -27.99 6.24
N SER A 113 -15.81 -27.94 7.46
CA SER A 113 -15.18 -27.22 8.58
C SER A 113 -13.83 -27.80 9.00
N ALA A 114 -13.67 -29.12 8.91
CA ALA A 114 -12.39 -29.76 9.22
C ALA A 114 -11.29 -29.35 8.23
N LEU A 115 -11.63 -29.24 6.94
CA LEU A 115 -10.71 -28.81 5.90
C LEU A 115 -10.41 -27.31 6.00
N GLN A 116 -11.40 -26.47 6.32
CA GLN A 116 -11.16 -25.06 6.61
C GLN A 116 -10.10 -24.88 7.71
N ALA A 117 -10.22 -25.63 8.81
CA ALA A 117 -9.28 -25.57 9.92
C ALA A 117 -7.88 -26.05 9.52
N GLN A 118 -7.78 -27.13 8.75
CA GLN A 118 -6.49 -27.64 8.26
C GLN A 118 -5.81 -26.68 7.28
N LEU A 119 -6.58 -26.05 6.38
CA LEU A 119 -6.06 -25.06 5.44
C LEU A 119 -5.56 -23.81 6.17
N LEU A 120 -6.31 -23.33 7.16
CA LEU A 120 -5.90 -22.23 8.01
C LEU A 120 -4.64 -22.57 8.81
N ALA A 121 -4.57 -23.78 9.39
CA ALA A 121 -3.39 -24.28 10.09
C ALA A 121 -2.17 -24.48 9.18
N ALA A 122 -2.38 -24.70 7.88
CA ALA A 122 -1.32 -24.73 6.88
C ALA A 122 -0.88 -23.32 6.43
N GLY A 123 -1.45 -22.25 7.01
CA GLY A 123 -1.10 -20.87 6.68
C GLY A 123 -1.67 -20.37 5.35
N SER A 124 -2.66 -21.05 4.77
CA SER A 124 -3.19 -20.73 3.44
C SER A 124 -3.62 -19.27 3.30
N LEU A 125 -4.16 -18.69 4.38
CA LEU A 125 -4.61 -17.30 4.43
C LEU A 125 -3.50 -16.32 4.05
N PHE A 126 -2.27 -16.54 4.51
CA PHE A 126 -1.14 -15.64 4.23
C PHE A 126 -0.75 -15.63 2.75
N HIS A 127 -0.75 -16.81 2.12
CA HIS A 127 -0.46 -16.97 0.70
C HIS A 127 -1.54 -16.32 -0.16
N LEU A 128 -2.81 -16.52 0.19
CA LEU A 128 -3.94 -15.96 -0.54
C LEU A 128 -3.92 -14.42 -0.47
N LEU A 129 -3.71 -13.84 0.71
CA LEU A 129 -3.69 -12.38 0.87
C LEU A 129 -2.52 -11.71 0.15
N LEU A 130 -1.37 -12.36 0.04
CA LEU A 130 -0.24 -11.81 -0.73
C LEU A 130 -0.56 -11.61 -2.21
N SER A 131 -1.39 -12.47 -2.80
CA SER A 131 -1.80 -12.32 -4.20
C SER A 131 -2.61 -11.04 -4.44
N ALA A 132 -3.38 -10.57 -3.46
CA ALA A 132 -4.22 -9.37 -3.57
C ALA A 132 -3.42 -8.11 -3.91
N PHE A 133 -2.16 -8.03 -3.47
CA PHE A 133 -1.28 -6.89 -3.72
C PHE A 133 -0.62 -6.87 -5.10
N HIS A 134 -0.89 -7.89 -5.92
CA HIS A 134 -0.49 -7.93 -7.34
C HIS A 134 -1.65 -7.55 -8.26
N TYR A 135 -2.83 -7.22 -7.71
CA TYR A 135 -3.95 -6.74 -8.49
C TYR A 135 -3.70 -5.33 -9.04
N ASP A 136 -3.98 -5.14 -10.31
CA ASP A 136 -3.95 -3.84 -10.99
C ASP A 136 -5.30 -3.60 -11.65
N TYR A 137 -6.07 -2.68 -11.06
CA TYR A 137 -7.38 -2.31 -11.57
C TYR A 137 -7.32 -1.50 -12.87
N THR A 138 -6.19 -0.86 -13.18
CA THR A 138 -6.04 0.02 -14.35
C THR A 138 -6.03 -0.76 -15.66
N LEU A 139 -5.64 -2.04 -15.63
CA LEU A 139 -5.68 -2.91 -16.82
C LEU A 139 -7.09 -3.01 -17.41
N ARG A 140 -8.11 -3.17 -16.55
CA ARG A 140 -9.52 -3.24 -16.97
C ARG A 140 -10.09 -1.88 -17.38
N GLU A 141 -9.67 -0.83 -16.71
CA GLU A 141 -10.11 0.54 -17.02
C GLU A 141 -9.45 1.10 -18.29
N GLY A 142 -8.28 0.58 -18.67
CA GLY A 142 -7.51 1.00 -19.84
C GLY A 142 -8.10 0.57 -21.19
N GLY A 143 -9.12 -0.29 -21.21
CA GLY A 143 -9.82 -0.71 -22.43
C GLY A 143 -8.96 -1.51 -23.42
N VAL A 144 -7.79 -1.99 -22.99
CA VAL A 144 -6.93 -2.88 -23.80
C VAL A 144 -7.49 -4.29 -23.70
N GLU A 145 -7.74 -4.93 -24.84
CA GLU A 145 -8.12 -6.35 -24.86
C GLU A 145 -6.95 -7.18 -24.31
N SER A 146 -7.11 -7.68 -23.07
CA SER A 146 -6.16 -8.58 -22.43
C SER A 146 -6.64 -10.03 -22.59
N ALA A 147 -5.75 -10.90 -23.06
CA ALA A 147 -5.98 -12.35 -23.03
C ALA A 147 -5.18 -12.97 -21.88
N LEU A 148 -5.80 -13.91 -21.17
CA LEU A 148 -5.16 -14.67 -20.08
C LEU A 148 -3.88 -15.39 -20.52
N GLU A 149 -3.83 -15.83 -21.77
CA GLU A 149 -2.70 -16.60 -22.32
C GLU A 149 -1.48 -15.72 -22.64
N THR A 150 -1.65 -14.40 -22.81
CA THR A 150 -0.56 -13.51 -23.24
C THR A 150 -0.22 -12.43 -22.23
N ASN A 151 -1.10 -12.17 -21.26
CA ASN A 151 -0.95 -11.07 -20.31
C ASN A 151 -0.77 -11.57 -18.87
N GLN A 152 0.48 -11.50 -18.39
CA GLN A 152 0.83 -11.87 -17.01
C GLN A 152 0.06 -11.08 -15.94
N GLN A 153 -0.30 -9.82 -16.22
CA GLN A 153 -1.08 -9.00 -15.28
C GLN A 153 -2.55 -9.46 -15.22
N GLU A 154 -3.12 -9.93 -16.34
CA GLU A 154 -4.47 -10.52 -16.33
C GLU A 154 -4.49 -11.82 -15.50
N VAL A 155 -3.43 -12.62 -15.62
CA VAL A 155 -3.24 -13.82 -14.79
C VAL A 155 -3.12 -13.47 -13.31
N ALA A 156 -2.32 -12.47 -12.95
CA ALA A 156 -2.19 -11.98 -11.58
C ALA A 156 -3.53 -11.44 -11.03
N ASN A 157 -4.27 -10.68 -11.84
CA ASN A 157 -5.59 -10.16 -11.47
C ASN A 157 -6.58 -11.29 -11.18
N ARG A 158 -6.63 -12.31 -12.06
CA ARG A 158 -7.49 -13.47 -11.88
C ARG A 158 -7.11 -14.28 -10.64
N LEU A 159 -5.81 -14.47 -10.38
CA LEU A 159 -5.33 -15.15 -9.19
C LEU A 159 -5.73 -14.38 -7.91
N ALA A 160 -5.62 -13.06 -7.92
CA ALA A 160 -6.01 -12.20 -6.79
C ALA A 160 -7.51 -12.31 -6.50
N GLU A 161 -8.37 -12.28 -7.52
CA GLU A 161 -9.82 -12.40 -7.37
C GLU A 161 -10.26 -13.75 -6.77
N GLU A 162 -9.70 -14.83 -7.30
CA GLU A 162 -9.97 -16.18 -6.80
C GLU A 162 -9.41 -16.35 -5.38
N SER A 163 -8.29 -15.69 -5.05
CA SER A 163 -7.71 -15.74 -3.71
C SER A 163 -8.57 -15.00 -2.67
N ILE A 164 -9.10 -13.83 -3.02
CA ILE A 164 -10.06 -13.10 -2.18
C ILE A 164 -11.34 -13.93 -1.98
N THR A 165 -11.81 -14.59 -3.03
CA THR A 165 -12.95 -15.51 -2.94
C THR A 165 -12.66 -16.69 -2.02
N ALA A 166 -11.47 -17.29 -2.13
CA ALA A 166 -11.03 -18.36 -1.23
C ALA A 166 -10.91 -17.88 0.23
N CYS A 167 -10.40 -16.67 0.48
CA CYS A 167 -10.39 -16.06 1.81
C CYS A 167 -11.81 -15.93 2.40
N ALA A 168 -12.78 -15.45 1.60
CA ALA A 168 -14.18 -15.32 2.01
C ALA A 168 -14.77 -16.68 2.41
N ARG A 169 -14.49 -17.72 1.62
CA ARG A 169 -14.94 -19.09 1.89
C ARG A 169 -14.29 -19.71 3.11
N LEU A 170 -12.98 -19.53 3.31
CA LEU A 170 -12.27 -20.00 4.50
C LEU A 170 -12.82 -19.37 5.79
N ALA A 171 -13.32 -18.13 5.70
CA ALA A 171 -13.98 -17.42 6.79
C ALA A 171 -15.46 -17.81 6.97
N GLY A 172 -16.02 -18.63 6.09
CA GLY A 172 -17.45 -18.95 6.08
C GLY A 172 -18.32 -17.73 5.85
N LEU A 173 -17.91 -16.83 4.95
CA LEU A 173 -18.71 -15.68 4.51
C LEU A 173 -19.56 -16.01 3.27
N ASP A 174 -19.24 -17.10 2.58
CA ASP A 174 -20.07 -17.70 1.53
C ASP A 174 -21.12 -18.61 2.19
N GLU A 175 -22.37 -18.57 1.70
CA GLU A 175 -23.49 -19.37 2.23
C GLU A 175 -23.21 -20.88 2.20
N ALA A 176 -22.40 -21.35 1.26
CA ALA A 176 -22.03 -22.75 1.15
C ALA A 176 -20.99 -23.21 2.19
N CYS A 177 -20.36 -22.28 2.92
CA CYS A 177 -19.22 -22.57 3.79
C CYS A 177 -19.60 -22.38 5.27
N PRO A 178 -19.26 -23.32 6.17
CA PRO A 178 -19.53 -23.18 7.59
C PRO A 178 -18.74 -21.99 8.19
N PRO A 179 -19.27 -21.32 9.24
CA PRO A 179 -18.61 -20.17 9.85
C PRO A 179 -17.31 -20.57 10.53
N ASN A 180 -16.24 -19.83 10.26
CA ASN A 180 -14.92 -20.06 10.86
C ASN A 180 -14.47 -18.82 11.65
N ALA A 181 -14.61 -18.87 12.97
CA ALA A 181 -14.29 -17.74 13.85
C ALA A 181 -12.79 -17.36 13.81
N ALA A 182 -11.90 -18.34 13.71
CA ALA A 182 -10.46 -18.10 13.66
C ALA A 182 -10.07 -17.34 12.39
N ALA A 183 -10.55 -17.79 11.23
CA ALA A 183 -10.31 -17.11 9.96
C ALA A 183 -10.94 -15.70 9.93
N ARG A 184 -12.14 -15.52 10.49
CA ARG A 184 -12.77 -14.19 10.61
C ARG A 184 -11.97 -13.25 11.50
N SER A 185 -11.46 -13.73 12.65
CA SER A 185 -10.62 -12.95 13.54
C SER A 185 -9.31 -12.54 12.86
N ALA A 186 -8.67 -13.49 12.16
CA ALA A 186 -7.46 -13.23 11.40
C ALA A 186 -7.68 -12.18 10.30
N LEU A 187 -8.72 -12.33 9.48
CA LEU A 187 -9.06 -11.36 8.44
C LEU A 187 -9.42 -9.99 9.02
N SER A 188 -10.12 -9.94 10.15
CA SER A 188 -10.45 -8.68 10.82
C SER A 188 -9.20 -7.93 11.30
N ALA A 189 -8.16 -8.64 11.75
CA ALA A 189 -6.89 -8.05 12.13
C ALA A 189 -6.06 -7.64 10.89
N LEU A 190 -5.95 -8.55 9.90
CA LEU A 190 -5.10 -8.39 8.73
C LEU A 190 -5.67 -7.44 7.67
N LEU A 191 -6.98 -7.35 7.50
CA LEU A 191 -7.60 -6.45 6.51
C LEU A 191 -8.28 -5.25 7.15
N THR A 192 -8.28 -5.13 8.48
CA THR A 192 -9.18 -4.29 9.27
C THR A 192 -10.63 -4.84 9.32
N PRO A 193 -11.39 -4.56 10.40
CA PRO A 193 -12.76 -5.06 10.54
C PRO A 193 -13.69 -4.65 9.39
N TYR A 194 -13.54 -3.41 8.89
CA TYR A 194 -14.35 -2.88 7.80
C TYR A 194 -14.18 -3.69 6.51
N LEU A 195 -12.95 -3.89 6.04
CA LEU A 195 -12.72 -4.65 4.81
C LEU A 195 -13.02 -6.14 4.99
N ALA A 196 -12.80 -6.71 6.18
CA ALA A 196 -13.17 -8.10 6.47
C ALA A 196 -14.68 -8.34 6.36
N ARG A 197 -15.53 -7.37 6.73
CA ARG A 197 -16.98 -7.46 6.45
C ARG A 197 -17.31 -7.33 4.97
N LYS A 198 -16.65 -6.38 4.28
CA LYS A 198 -16.87 -6.17 2.85
C LYS A 198 -16.45 -7.37 2.01
N LEU A 199 -15.57 -8.23 2.51
CA LEU A 199 -15.17 -9.49 1.88
C LEU A 199 -16.35 -10.41 1.52
N GLY A 200 -17.41 -10.44 2.33
CA GLY A 200 -18.61 -11.25 2.08
C GLY A 200 -19.75 -10.52 1.36
N VAL A 201 -19.56 -9.25 1.01
CA VAL A 201 -20.62 -8.37 0.47
C VAL A 201 -20.25 -7.82 -0.89
N LEU A 202 -19.01 -7.37 -1.07
CA LEU A 202 -18.53 -6.80 -2.32
C LEU A 202 -18.00 -7.89 -3.25
N PRO A 203 -18.15 -7.71 -4.58
CA PRO A 203 -17.48 -8.57 -5.54
C PRO A 203 -15.95 -8.41 -5.41
N ALA A 204 -15.21 -9.49 -5.64
CA ALA A 204 -13.75 -9.52 -5.45
C ALA A 204 -12.99 -8.38 -6.16
N PRO A 205 -13.29 -8.01 -7.43
CA PRO A 205 -12.62 -6.88 -8.10
C PRO A 205 -12.78 -5.54 -7.39
N GLU A 206 -13.95 -5.29 -6.79
CA GLU A 206 -14.24 -4.02 -6.11
C GLU A 206 -13.48 -3.94 -4.78
N LEU A 207 -13.45 -5.04 -4.01
CA LEU A 207 -12.66 -5.12 -2.79
C LEU A 207 -11.16 -4.97 -3.08
N LEU A 208 -10.66 -5.67 -4.12
CA LEU A 208 -9.28 -5.58 -4.54
C LEU A 208 -8.90 -4.15 -4.94
N ARG A 209 -9.77 -3.45 -5.65
CA ARG A 209 -9.56 -2.03 -5.98
C ARG A 209 -9.37 -1.19 -4.71
N ILE A 210 -10.17 -1.41 -3.67
CA ILE A 210 -10.02 -0.71 -2.38
C ILE A 210 -8.69 -1.11 -1.71
N LEU A 211 -8.35 -2.40 -1.68
CA LEU A 211 -7.08 -2.91 -1.12
C LEU A 211 -5.85 -2.35 -1.84
N THR A 212 -5.97 -2.00 -3.12
CA THR A 212 -4.88 -1.44 -3.93
C THR A 212 -4.89 0.09 -4.03
N ALA A 213 -5.90 0.76 -3.47
CA ALA A 213 -5.99 2.22 -3.44
C ALA A 213 -5.57 2.79 -2.07
N ASN A 214 -5.27 4.09 -2.03
CA ASN A 214 -5.18 4.83 -0.77
C ASN A 214 -6.57 5.32 -0.37
N THR A 215 -6.99 5.03 0.86
CA THR A 215 -8.25 5.46 1.44
C THR A 215 -8.01 5.98 2.85
N GLU A 216 -8.47 7.19 3.11
CA GLU A 216 -8.53 7.76 4.46
C GLU A 216 -9.94 8.29 4.70
N ASN A 217 -10.74 7.51 5.42
CA ASN A 217 -12.09 7.87 5.83
C ASN A 217 -12.39 7.26 7.21
N PRO A 218 -13.52 7.62 7.84
CA PRO A 218 -13.84 7.17 9.20
C PRO A 218 -13.84 5.65 9.42
N TYR A 219 -14.07 4.84 8.37
CA TYR A 219 -14.05 3.38 8.46
C TYR A 219 -12.70 2.74 8.10
N LEU A 220 -11.83 3.48 7.40
CA LEU A 220 -10.64 2.90 6.79
C LEU A 220 -9.50 3.91 6.73
N LEU A 221 -8.46 3.65 7.51
CA LEU A 221 -7.14 4.26 7.40
C LEU A 221 -6.21 3.27 6.69
N TRP A 222 -6.09 3.42 5.37
CA TRP A 222 -5.40 2.49 4.48
C TRP A 222 -4.62 3.23 3.40
N ASP A 223 -3.30 3.19 3.52
CA ASP A 223 -2.36 3.92 2.68
C ASP A 223 -1.23 3.00 2.18
N ASN A 224 -0.21 3.57 1.56
CA ASN A 224 0.95 2.79 1.11
C ASN A 224 1.74 2.21 2.29
N ALA A 225 1.81 2.90 3.43
CA ALA A 225 2.59 2.47 4.59
C ALA A 225 1.95 1.26 5.29
N THR A 226 0.65 1.33 5.58
CA THR A 226 -0.14 0.22 6.14
C THR A 226 -0.14 -1.01 5.22
N ARG A 227 -0.27 -0.82 3.90
CA ARG A 227 -0.13 -1.93 2.94
C ARG A 227 1.26 -2.55 2.94
N ALA A 228 2.31 -1.74 3.01
CA ALA A 228 3.68 -2.24 3.09
C ALA A 228 3.91 -3.04 4.38
N GLU A 229 3.42 -2.54 5.52
CA GLU A 229 3.49 -3.22 6.82
C GLU A 229 2.82 -4.59 6.78
N LEU A 230 1.58 -4.66 6.24
CA LEU A 230 0.89 -5.94 6.07
C LEU A 230 1.63 -6.88 5.12
N ARG A 231 2.09 -6.38 3.96
CA ARG A 231 2.82 -7.21 3.00
C ARG A 231 4.08 -7.82 3.60
N GLU A 232 4.81 -7.06 4.41
CA GLU A 232 6.01 -7.56 5.07
C GLU A 232 5.66 -8.64 6.09
N TYR A 233 4.66 -8.39 6.94
CA TYR A 233 4.16 -9.39 7.88
C TYR A 233 3.73 -10.69 7.19
N LEU A 234 2.94 -10.60 6.12
CA LEU A 234 2.48 -11.78 5.38
C LEU A 234 3.65 -12.56 4.74
N ARG A 235 4.67 -11.87 4.23
CA ARG A 235 5.89 -12.51 3.69
C ARG A 235 6.69 -13.20 4.78
N GLU A 236 6.81 -12.60 5.95
CA GLU A 236 7.47 -13.22 7.10
C GLU A 236 6.73 -14.50 7.54
N GLN A 237 5.40 -14.44 7.66
CA GLN A 237 4.58 -15.60 8.00
C GLN A 237 4.69 -16.70 6.95
N GLN A 238 4.61 -16.37 5.66
CA GLN A 238 4.81 -17.30 4.57
C GLN A 238 6.17 -18.00 4.65
N ARG A 239 7.26 -17.24 4.85
CA ARG A 239 8.62 -17.81 4.98
C ARG A 239 8.75 -18.69 6.21
N SER A 240 8.11 -18.31 7.31
CA SER A 240 8.11 -19.10 8.55
C SER A 240 7.44 -20.45 8.31
N VAL A 241 6.21 -20.46 7.77
CA VAL A 241 5.46 -21.68 7.45
C VAL A 241 6.24 -22.60 6.51
N VAL A 242 6.87 -22.06 5.47
CA VAL A 242 7.67 -22.86 4.53
C VAL A 242 8.91 -23.47 5.20
N ARG A 243 9.51 -22.78 6.18
CA ARG A 243 10.75 -23.21 6.84
C ARG A 243 10.50 -24.19 8.00
N SER A 244 9.53 -23.92 8.86
CA SER A 244 9.25 -24.74 10.05
C SER A 244 8.15 -25.76 9.81
N GLY A 245 7.26 -25.54 8.83
CA GLY A 245 6.01 -26.28 8.68
C GLY A 245 4.93 -25.87 9.69
N GLU A 246 5.21 -24.88 10.54
CA GLU A 246 4.31 -24.43 11.59
C GLU A 246 3.78 -23.03 11.26
N CYS A 247 2.47 -22.86 11.41
CA CYS A 247 1.77 -21.59 11.25
C CYS A 247 1.67 -20.86 12.59
N ASP A 248 1.61 -19.53 12.55
CA ASP A 248 1.29 -18.71 13.72
C ASP A 248 0.01 -19.22 14.40
N GLU A 249 0.06 -19.42 15.72
CA GLU A 249 -1.07 -19.93 16.52
C GLU A 249 -2.29 -19.00 16.44
N SER A 250 -2.06 -17.69 16.25
CA SER A 250 -3.13 -16.71 16.09
C SER A 250 -3.64 -16.60 14.65
N TYR A 251 -2.98 -17.24 13.69
CA TYR A 251 -3.24 -17.11 12.25
C TYR A 251 -3.23 -15.65 11.76
N GLY A 252 -2.49 -14.76 12.44
CA GLY A 252 -2.48 -13.32 12.20
C GLY A 252 -3.50 -12.50 12.98
N ALA A 253 -4.32 -13.10 13.84
CA ALA A 253 -5.31 -12.37 14.65
C ALA A 253 -4.67 -11.38 15.65
N ASN A 254 -3.39 -11.58 16.01
CA ASN A 254 -2.65 -10.67 16.89
C ASN A 254 -1.92 -9.54 16.15
N PHE A 255 -2.04 -9.47 14.82
CA PHE A 255 -1.41 -8.42 14.03
C PHE A 255 -2.06 -7.06 14.32
N VAL A 256 -1.22 -6.03 14.53
CA VAL A 256 -1.67 -4.66 14.82
C VAL A 256 -0.82 -3.66 14.05
N TYR A 257 -1.47 -2.90 13.17
CA TYR A 257 -0.84 -1.82 12.41
C TYR A 257 -0.25 -0.75 13.31
N SER A 258 0.95 -0.30 12.96
CA SER A 258 1.64 0.77 13.69
C SER A 258 0.85 2.09 13.62
N ALA A 259 0.24 2.40 12.47
CA ALA A 259 -0.61 3.59 12.30
C ALA A 259 -1.90 3.54 13.14
N HIS A 260 -2.36 2.35 13.56
CA HIS A 260 -3.63 2.20 14.29
C HIS A 260 -3.41 2.23 15.81
N LYS A 261 -2.17 2.05 16.30
CA LYS A 261 -1.84 2.01 17.74
C LYS A 261 -2.10 3.33 18.46
N GLU A 262 -1.98 4.44 17.74
CA GLU A 262 -2.13 5.79 18.29
C GLU A 262 -3.56 6.35 18.09
N GLU A 263 -4.40 5.63 17.35
CA GLU A 263 -5.74 6.07 16.99
C GLU A 263 -6.79 5.65 18.03
N LEU A 264 -7.76 6.53 18.28
CA LEU A 264 -8.96 6.17 19.01
C LEU A 264 -9.97 5.55 18.04
N VAL A 265 -10.18 4.24 18.17
CA VAL A 265 -11.18 3.49 17.40
C VAL A 265 -12.35 3.12 18.31
N VAL A 266 -13.57 3.54 17.94
CA VAL A 266 -14.81 3.21 18.66
C VAL A 266 -15.82 2.67 17.65
N GLY A 267 -16.36 1.48 17.88
CA GLY A 267 -17.28 0.85 16.92
C GLY A 267 -16.66 0.71 15.52
N GLU A 268 -15.34 0.44 15.46
CA GLU A 268 -14.54 0.34 14.23
C GLU A 268 -14.36 1.66 13.45
N ILE A 269 -14.76 2.79 14.04
CA ILE A 269 -14.61 4.11 13.44
C ILE A 269 -13.40 4.82 14.04
N PHE A 270 -12.53 5.34 13.18
CA PHE A 270 -11.43 6.22 13.54
C PHE A 270 -11.99 7.58 13.94
N VAL A 271 -12.09 7.82 15.26
CA VAL A 271 -12.79 8.97 15.84
C VAL A 271 -12.17 10.29 15.38
N ARG A 272 -10.83 10.35 15.24
CA ARG A 272 -10.12 11.52 14.72
C ARG A 272 -10.58 11.86 13.29
N ILE A 273 -10.53 10.89 12.38
CA ILE A 273 -10.91 11.08 10.97
C ILE A 273 -12.40 11.45 10.86
N TYR A 274 -13.27 10.83 11.67
CA TYR A 274 -14.68 11.22 11.72
C TYR A 274 -14.88 12.67 12.16
N ASN A 275 -14.14 13.14 13.16
CA ASN A 275 -14.22 14.53 13.61
C ASN A 275 -13.72 15.53 12.56
N GLU A 276 -12.73 15.15 11.75
CA GLU A 276 -12.25 15.92 10.59
C GLU A 276 -13.27 15.90 9.44
N GLN A 277 -14.03 14.81 9.31
CA GLN A 277 -15.04 14.58 8.26
C GLN A 277 -16.45 14.36 8.84
N PRO A 278 -17.03 15.30 9.59
CA PRO A 278 -18.21 15.06 10.42
C PRO A 278 -19.49 14.76 9.62
N THR A 279 -19.52 15.12 8.34
CA THR A 279 -20.65 14.86 7.42
C THR A 279 -20.52 13.53 6.68
N PHE A 280 -19.48 12.73 6.95
CA PHE A 280 -19.28 11.44 6.30
C PHE A 280 -20.48 10.51 6.59
N PRO A 281 -21.07 9.87 5.56
CA PRO A 281 -22.23 9.01 5.74
C PRO A 281 -21.83 7.71 6.45
N LEU A 282 -22.37 7.50 7.65
CA LEU A 282 -22.14 6.28 8.41
C LEU A 282 -23.18 5.21 8.04
N GLU A 283 -22.77 3.95 7.99
CA GLU A 283 -23.68 2.81 7.77
C GLU A 283 -24.67 2.67 8.92
N ASN A 284 -24.21 2.82 10.17
CA ASN A 284 -25.01 2.68 11.38
C ASN A 284 -24.69 3.79 12.41
N PRO A 285 -25.10 5.06 12.16
CA PRO A 285 -24.78 6.18 13.06
C PRO A 285 -25.35 5.99 14.47
N ARG A 286 -26.50 5.31 14.60
CA ARG A 286 -27.08 4.99 15.91
C ARG A 286 -26.18 4.07 16.73
N GLN A 287 -25.64 3.02 16.12
CA GLN A 287 -24.76 2.09 16.83
C GLN A 287 -23.48 2.82 17.26
N PHE A 288 -22.88 3.61 16.36
CA PHE A 288 -21.71 4.41 16.70
C PHE A 288 -21.97 5.40 17.84
N ALA A 289 -23.14 6.06 17.88
CA ALA A 289 -23.52 6.92 19.00
C ALA A 289 -23.63 6.16 20.33
N LEU A 290 -24.16 4.93 20.31
CA LEU A 290 -24.21 4.06 21.50
C LEU A 290 -22.80 3.64 21.93
N ASP A 291 -21.96 3.21 21.00
CA ASP A 291 -20.58 2.81 21.29
C ASP A 291 -19.76 3.98 21.87
N LEU A 292 -19.98 5.22 21.39
CA LEU A 292 -19.37 6.43 21.95
C LEU A 292 -19.88 6.74 23.36
N LEU A 293 -21.18 6.58 23.62
CA LEU A 293 -21.75 6.76 24.96
C LEU A 293 -21.21 5.73 25.94
N ASP A 294 -21.12 4.46 25.54
CA ASP A 294 -20.55 3.39 26.35
C ASP A 294 -19.06 3.64 26.63
N PHE A 295 -18.30 4.08 25.61
CA PHE A 295 -16.91 4.47 25.77
C PHE A 295 -16.76 5.62 26.78
N VAL A 296 -17.49 6.72 26.62
CA VAL A 296 -17.44 7.88 27.55
C VAL A 296 -17.88 7.46 28.96
N GLY A 297 -18.91 6.62 29.07
CA GLY A 297 -19.36 6.06 30.34
C GLY A 297 -18.27 5.28 31.06
N SER A 298 -17.54 4.44 30.33
CA SER A 298 -16.40 3.67 30.87
C SER A 298 -15.26 4.56 31.36
N GLN A 299 -14.95 5.65 30.62
CA GLN A 299 -13.92 6.61 31.05
C GLN A 299 -14.35 7.38 32.30
N ALA A 300 -15.63 7.76 32.40
CA ALA A 300 -16.16 8.45 33.59
C ALA A 300 -16.11 7.56 34.85
N GLN A 301 -16.48 6.27 34.73
CA GLN A 301 -16.37 5.31 35.83
C GLN A 301 -14.93 5.12 36.29
N TYR A 302 -14.00 5.01 35.33
CA TYR A 302 -12.57 4.94 35.62
C TYR A 302 -12.08 6.18 36.37
N LEU A 303 -12.39 7.39 35.88
CA LEU A 303 -12.00 8.64 36.52
C LEU A 303 -12.58 8.78 37.93
N HIS A 304 -13.82 8.35 38.15
CA HIS A 304 -14.43 8.33 39.49
C HIS A 304 -13.68 7.38 40.44
N SER A 305 -13.31 6.20 39.94
CA SER A 305 -12.59 5.18 40.71
C SER A 305 -11.16 5.64 41.03
N ALA A 306 -10.45 6.21 40.04
CA ALA A 306 -9.12 6.77 40.21
C ALA A 306 -9.12 7.94 41.22
N ARG A 307 -10.11 8.84 41.14
CA ARG A 307 -10.27 9.93 42.12
C ARG A 307 -10.58 9.44 43.54
N SER A 308 -11.22 8.29 43.69
CA SER A 308 -11.47 7.69 45.01
C SER A 308 -10.26 6.99 45.62
N LEU A 309 -9.22 6.72 44.82
CA LEU A 309 -8.00 6.02 45.24
C LEU A 309 -6.81 6.97 45.44
N ASP A 310 -6.74 8.10 44.72
CA ASP A 310 -5.60 9.02 44.71
C ASP A 310 -6.00 10.49 45.00
N ASP A 311 -5.93 10.91 46.26
CA ASP A 311 -6.12 12.33 46.66
C ASP A 311 -4.94 13.24 46.28
N ASN A 312 -3.80 12.71 45.79
CA ASN A 312 -2.56 13.51 45.62
C ASN A 312 -1.80 13.36 44.30
N ASN A 313 -2.27 12.62 43.28
CA ASN A 313 -1.44 12.39 42.08
C ASN A 313 -2.16 12.32 40.72
N VAL A 314 -3.33 12.96 40.60
CA VAL A 314 -4.16 12.93 39.37
C VAL A 314 -3.52 13.66 38.17
N GLY A 315 -2.46 14.45 38.39
CA GLY A 315 -1.86 15.32 37.36
C GLY A 315 -0.66 14.76 36.58
N GLN A 316 -0.05 13.64 36.99
CA GLN A 316 1.27 13.23 36.45
C GLN A 316 1.36 11.85 35.80
N ALA A 317 0.29 11.06 35.78
CA ALA A 317 0.28 9.84 34.98
C ALA A 317 0.00 10.21 33.52
N SER A 318 0.97 10.00 32.61
CA SER A 318 0.82 10.24 31.16
C SER A 318 -0.45 9.60 30.56
N GLY A 319 -0.94 8.50 31.16
CA GLY A 319 -2.19 7.86 30.78
C GLY A 319 -3.47 8.65 31.13
N GLY A 320 -3.44 9.54 32.12
CA GLY A 320 -4.58 10.38 32.49
C GLY A 320 -4.83 11.49 31.46
N ILE A 321 -3.77 12.14 31.00
CA ILE A 321 -3.84 13.20 29.97
C ILE A 321 -4.36 12.63 28.64
N GLN A 322 -3.80 11.49 28.21
CA GLN A 322 -4.23 10.81 26.98
C GLN A 322 -5.71 10.40 27.03
N ARG A 323 -6.17 9.88 28.18
CA ARG A 323 -7.59 9.49 28.35
C ARG A 323 -8.53 10.69 28.33
N VAL A 324 -8.14 11.82 28.92
CA VAL A 324 -8.95 13.05 28.85
C VAL A 324 -9.06 13.52 27.40
N ALA A 325 -7.95 13.53 26.65
CA ALA A 325 -7.95 13.89 25.23
C ALA A 325 -8.84 12.94 24.39
N GLN A 326 -8.75 11.62 24.62
CA GLN A 326 -9.61 10.64 23.95
C GLN A 326 -11.09 10.82 24.32
N THR A 327 -11.39 11.19 25.56
CA THR A 327 -12.77 11.46 26.00
C THR A 327 -13.32 12.71 25.33
N GLU A 328 -12.52 13.76 25.19
CA GLU A 328 -12.87 14.97 24.45
C GLU A 328 -13.15 14.66 22.97
N GLN A 329 -12.27 13.90 22.31
CA GLN A 329 -12.47 13.47 20.93
C GLN A 329 -13.76 12.64 20.76
N ALA A 330 -14.05 11.73 21.68
CA ALA A 330 -15.27 10.93 21.67
C ALA A 330 -16.53 11.79 21.87
N LEU A 331 -16.49 12.76 22.77
CA LEU A 331 -17.60 13.70 22.99
C LEU A 331 -17.84 14.60 21.76
N GLN A 332 -16.78 15.06 21.11
CA GLN A 332 -16.86 15.81 19.86
C GLN A 332 -17.50 14.96 18.76
N ALA A 333 -17.09 13.69 18.64
CA ALA A 333 -17.67 12.77 17.68
C ALA A 333 -19.15 12.51 17.98
N LEU A 334 -19.52 12.31 19.24
CA LEU A 334 -20.90 12.12 19.65
C LEU A 334 -21.77 13.34 19.28
N HIS A 335 -21.26 14.55 19.54
CA HIS A 335 -21.93 15.78 19.11
C HIS A 335 -22.13 15.81 17.58
N ASN A 336 -21.08 15.50 16.81
CA ASN A 336 -21.12 15.49 15.35
C ASN A 336 -22.14 14.46 14.81
N VAL A 337 -22.14 13.23 15.34
CA VAL A 337 -23.09 12.18 14.94
C VAL A 337 -24.52 12.61 15.18
N LEU A 338 -24.83 13.11 16.38
CA LEU A 338 -26.18 13.52 16.76
C LEU A 338 -26.66 14.72 15.94
N ARG A 339 -25.77 15.69 15.67
CA ARG A 339 -26.09 16.88 14.86
C ARG A 339 -26.39 16.51 13.41
N ASN A 340 -25.60 15.61 12.83
CA ASN A 340 -25.67 15.30 11.40
C ASN A 340 -26.62 14.14 11.08
N ASN A 341 -27.10 13.38 12.09
CA ASN A 341 -28.03 12.26 11.91
C ASN A 341 -29.27 12.33 12.83
N PRO A 342 -30.02 13.46 12.85
CA PRO A 342 -31.08 13.71 13.84
C PRO A 342 -32.28 12.75 13.74
N GLY A 343 -32.50 12.11 12.58
CA GLY A 343 -33.59 11.14 12.37
C GLY A 343 -33.21 9.67 12.57
N GLN A 344 -31.92 9.32 12.42
CA GLN A 344 -31.48 7.92 12.50
C GLN A 344 -31.11 7.50 13.93
N CYS A 345 -30.72 8.45 14.78
CA CYS A 345 -30.39 8.20 16.19
C CYS A 345 -31.60 8.29 17.14
N ALA A 346 -32.73 8.87 16.70
CA ALA A 346 -33.88 9.19 17.56
C ALA A 346 -35.04 8.17 17.53
N HIS A 347 -35.02 7.17 16.64
CA HIS A 347 -36.10 6.19 16.56
C HIS A 347 -36.02 5.15 17.69
N LYS A 348 -36.86 5.34 18.70
CA LYS A 348 -37.26 4.30 19.66
C LYS A 348 -38.13 3.27 18.93
N SER A 349 -37.75 1.99 19.03
CA SER A 349 -38.64 0.85 18.82
C SER A 349 -39.74 0.82 19.87
#